data_AF-A0A9E0WNX0-F1
#
_entry.id   AF-A0A9E0WNX0-F1
#
_cell.length_a   1.000
_cell.length_b   1.000
_cell.length_c   1.000
_cell.angle_alpha   90.00
_cell.angle_beta   90.00
_cell.angle_gamma   90.00
#
_symmetry.space_group_name_H-M   'P 1'
#
loop_
_entity.id
_entity.type
_entity.pdbx_description
1 polymer ?
#
loop_
_entity_poly.entity_id
_entity_poly.type
_entity_poly.pdbx_seq_one_letter_code
_entity_poly.pdbx_strand_id
1 'polypeptide(L)'
;MKHFFLAVTAIFFVITGAFGQDIEKKWQFEAIQSSEGTPLFEITEDDVLNLEAGEFEYQLAAKNNLKASGDYIYQNNLLVFYYLLPTDTIRRYRIKELTDSTLVFSEKNTLYKFKTLEPTETIASIPVTDDIIPSQGFSFTSLWRGVLGMFSLICIAFLFSSNHKAINWKTVGLGLAFQLIIAIGVLKVDFVKSAFEFVGQGFIAILGFTQAGSEFLFGGMLDVNSFGFIFAFQVLPTIIFFSALTSVLFYLGLIQKVVKGMGWLLTKLLGISGAESLSVAGNIFLGQTEAPLLIKAYLEKMNKSEILLVMIGGMATVAGAVLAAYIGFLGGEDEALQLFYAKHLLAASVMAAPGAIVISKILFPQTEKVNTDVSVSQEKIGSNILEAIANGTTEGLRLAVNVGAMLLVFVAFIAMFNGILGGIAGFDGFSIKALNIDWHFTSLNEIIAQNTPYEALSLEFILGYIFAPLMWLIGVASEDMALMGQLLGIKLAASEFIGYIQLADLKDVASATHLKYEKSIIMATYMLCGFANFASIGIQIGGIGSLAPGQRTQLSKFGMKALIGGTLASLISATIAGMIIG
;
A
#
# COMPACT_ATOMS: atom_id res chain seq x y z
N MET A 1 -17.85 -21.93 -2.90
CA MET A 1 -18.05 -21.16 -1.64
C MET A 1 -18.06 -22.04 -0.40
N LYS A 2 -18.84 -23.14 -0.30
CA LYS A 2 -18.90 -23.96 0.92
C LYS A 2 -17.61 -24.72 1.30
N HIS A 3 -16.84 -25.23 0.34
CA HIS A 3 -15.62 -26.00 0.64
C HIS A 3 -14.39 -25.15 0.96
N PHE A 4 -14.43 -23.85 0.64
CA PHE A 4 -13.36 -22.90 0.98
C PHE A 4 -13.42 -22.52 2.47
N PHE A 5 -14.64 -22.31 2.98
CA PHE A 5 -14.86 -21.95 4.38
C PHE A 5 -14.46 -23.08 5.36
N LEU A 6 -14.65 -24.34 4.96
CA LEU A 6 -14.39 -25.52 5.79
C LEU A 6 -12.90 -25.87 5.90
N ALA A 7 -12.08 -25.45 4.93
CA ALA A 7 -10.64 -25.62 4.97
C ALA A 7 -9.94 -24.57 5.86
N VAL A 8 -10.53 -23.36 5.96
CA VAL A 8 -10.01 -22.25 6.77
C VAL A 8 -10.20 -22.49 8.27
N THR A 9 -11.24 -23.23 8.67
CA THR A 9 -11.53 -23.50 10.09
C THR A 9 -10.61 -24.54 10.73
N ALA A 10 -9.98 -25.42 9.93
CA ALA A 10 -9.19 -26.54 10.44
C ALA A 10 -7.74 -26.19 10.82
N ILE A 11 -7.25 -25.00 10.43
CA ILE A 11 -5.87 -24.56 10.66
C ILE A 11 -5.75 -23.70 11.94
N PHE A 12 -6.88 -23.33 12.54
CA PHE A 12 -7.00 -22.41 13.69
C PHE A 12 -6.45 -22.94 15.03
N PHE A 13 -6.09 -24.22 15.12
CA PHE A 13 -5.56 -24.80 16.34
C PHE A 13 -4.22 -25.45 16.05
N VAL A 14 -3.12 -24.79 16.39
CA VAL A 14 -1.86 -25.39 16.88
C VAL A 14 -0.84 -24.27 17.21
N ILE A 15 -0.51 -24.21 18.52
CA ILE A 15 0.69 -23.71 19.20
C ILE A 15 0.79 -22.21 19.53
N THR A 16 0.63 -21.99 20.84
CA THR A 16 0.89 -20.84 21.71
C THR A 16 2.37 -20.60 21.98
N GLY A 17 2.73 -19.34 22.21
CA GLY A 17 3.74 -18.96 23.20
C GLY A 17 4.59 -17.76 22.80
N ALA A 18 4.35 -16.60 23.42
CA ALA A 18 5.35 -15.74 24.05
C ALA A 18 4.70 -14.46 24.63
N PHE A 19 5.41 -13.87 25.58
CA PHE A 19 4.97 -12.90 26.58
C PHE A 19 4.82 -11.47 26.04
N GLY A 20 3.74 -10.79 26.44
CA GLY A 20 3.58 -9.35 26.25
C GLY A 20 4.22 -8.58 27.41
N GLN A 21 4.90 -7.48 27.10
CA GLN A 21 5.56 -6.62 28.07
C GLN A 21 4.55 -5.62 28.64
N ASP A 22 4.33 -5.71 29.95
CA ASP A 22 3.39 -4.87 30.70
C ASP A 22 4.14 -3.84 31.56
N ILE A 23 3.65 -2.61 31.56
CA ILE A 23 4.15 -1.52 32.43
C ILE A 23 3.55 -1.61 33.84
N GLU A 24 2.41 -2.29 34.00
CA GLU A 24 1.69 -2.48 35.27
C GLU A 24 2.42 -3.49 36.17
N LYS A 25 3.39 -2.98 36.92
CA LYS A 25 4.19 -3.75 37.87
C LYS A 25 4.64 -2.85 39.02
N LYS A 26 5.14 -3.48 40.08
CA LYS A 26 5.89 -2.80 41.13
C LYS A 26 7.37 -2.69 40.72
N TRP A 27 7.81 -1.46 40.48
CA TRP A 27 9.14 -1.10 40.05
C TRP A 27 10.00 -0.61 41.22
N GLN A 28 11.24 -1.07 41.33
CA GLN A 28 12.21 -0.56 42.29
C GLN A 28 13.13 0.45 41.61
N PHE A 29 13.39 1.59 42.26
CA PHE A 29 14.36 2.55 41.73
C PHE A 29 15.75 1.92 41.67
N GLU A 30 16.42 2.11 40.54
CA GLU A 30 17.82 1.74 40.35
C GLU A 30 18.72 2.99 40.41
N ALA A 31 18.32 4.07 39.73
CA ALA A 31 19.06 5.32 39.72
C ALA A 31 18.17 6.51 39.33
N ILE A 32 18.47 7.68 39.90
CA ILE A 32 18.00 8.98 39.41
C ILE A 32 19.23 9.81 39.07
N GLN A 33 19.43 10.11 37.79
CA GLN A 33 20.67 10.71 37.29
C GLN A 33 20.39 11.83 36.28
N SER A 34 21.36 12.72 36.10
CA SER A 34 21.31 13.70 35.01
C SER A 34 21.51 13.03 33.65
N SER A 35 21.20 13.75 32.56
CA SER A 35 21.49 13.33 31.19
C SER A 35 22.98 13.04 30.91
N GLU A 36 23.88 13.52 31.77
CA GLU A 36 25.33 13.28 31.70
C GLU A 36 25.79 12.10 32.59
N GLY A 37 24.86 11.40 33.25
CA GLY A 37 25.15 10.21 34.06
C GLY A 37 25.59 10.50 35.50
N THR A 38 25.47 11.75 35.97
CA THR A 38 25.76 12.09 37.38
C THR A 38 24.56 11.76 38.27
N PRO A 39 24.73 10.98 39.37
CA PRO A 39 23.63 10.64 40.27
C PRO A 39 23.13 11.88 41.01
N LEU A 40 21.81 12.07 41.04
CA LEU A 40 21.15 13.23 41.66
C LEU A 40 20.62 12.93 43.07
N PHE A 41 20.35 11.67 43.38
CA PHE A 41 19.85 11.19 44.68
C PHE A 41 20.46 9.82 44.99
N GLU A 42 20.69 9.52 46.27
CA GLU A 42 21.07 8.18 46.73
C GLU A 42 19.82 7.32 46.89
N ILE A 43 19.71 6.24 46.11
CA ILE A 43 18.54 5.35 46.10
C ILE A 43 18.68 4.27 47.17
N THR A 44 17.59 4.01 47.88
CA THR A 44 17.45 2.99 48.93
C THR A 44 16.47 1.90 48.50
N GLU A 45 16.50 0.75 49.17
CA GLU A 45 15.64 -0.40 48.80
C GLU A 45 14.13 -0.11 48.94
N ASP A 46 13.77 0.87 49.76
CA ASP A 46 12.39 1.32 50.02
C ASP A 46 11.85 2.28 48.95
N ASP A 47 12.67 2.68 47.97
CA ASP A 47 12.28 3.56 46.88
C ASP A 47 11.57 2.76 45.78
N VAL A 48 10.26 2.93 45.67
CA VAL A 48 9.40 2.15 44.75
C VAL A 48 8.41 3.01 43.99
N LEU A 49 8.09 2.56 42.78
CA LEU A 49 6.99 3.04 41.96
C LEU A 49 6.03 1.88 41.70
N ASN A 50 4.78 2.00 42.12
CA ASN A 50 3.72 1.07 41.78
C ASN A 50 2.86 1.66 40.67
N LEU A 51 2.60 0.89 39.61
CA LEU A 51 1.68 1.22 38.54
C LEU A 51 0.68 0.07 38.41
N GLU A 52 -0.60 0.34 38.62
CA GLU A 52 -1.65 -0.67 38.59
C GLU A 52 -2.98 -0.05 38.18
N ALA A 53 -3.63 -0.61 37.14
CA ALA A 53 -4.97 -0.22 36.71
C ALA A 53 -5.19 1.30 36.47
N GLY A 54 -4.17 2.00 35.97
CA GLY A 54 -4.23 3.45 35.72
C GLY A 54 -3.98 4.35 36.94
N GLU A 55 -3.66 3.77 38.11
CA GLU A 55 -3.25 4.48 39.32
C GLU A 55 -1.75 4.29 39.59
N PHE A 56 -1.09 5.33 40.11
CA PHE A 56 0.31 5.25 40.53
C PHE A 56 0.49 5.59 42.01
N GLU A 57 1.41 4.87 42.65
CA GLU A 57 1.96 5.23 43.95
C GLU A 57 3.48 5.35 43.86
N TYR A 58 4.02 6.41 44.42
CA TYR A 58 5.42 6.78 44.35
C TYR A 58 5.94 7.01 45.77
N GLN A 59 6.99 6.28 46.16
CA GLN A 59 7.69 6.49 47.42
C GLN A 59 9.18 6.69 47.16
N LEU A 60 9.72 7.83 47.59
CA LEU A 60 11.14 8.17 47.50
C LEU A 60 11.66 8.65 48.87
N ALA A 61 12.20 7.73 49.67
CA ALA A 61 12.93 7.97 50.91
C ALA A 61 14.11 8.95 50.69
N ALA A 62 14.82 8.81 49.57
CA ALA A 62 15.95 9.65 49.16
C ALA A 62 15.64 11.16 49.04
N LYS A 63 14.35 11.53 48.97
CA LYS A 63 13.89 12.91 48.81
C LYS A 63 12.93 13.30 49.94
N ASN A 64 13.42 13.31 51.17
CA ASN A 64 12.65 13.64 52.38
C ASN A 64 11.39 12.77 52.56
N ASN A 65 11.47 11.48 52.24
CA ASN A 65 10.34 10.55 52.33
C ASN A 65 9.11 11.02 51.52
N LEU A 66 9.37 11.45 50.28
CA LEU A 66 8.34 11.92 49.37
C LEU A 66 7.39 10.77 49.05
N LYS A 67 6.12 10.95 49.42
CA LYS A 67 5.02 10.10 49.00
C LYS A 67 4.17 10.87 48.01
N ALA A 68 3.88 10.24 46.87
CA ALA A 68 3.00 10.78 45.88
C ALA A 68 2.07 9.70 45.32
N SER A 69 0.87 10.09 44.95
CA SER A 69 -0.10 9.19 44.33
C SER A 69 -1.02 9.95 43.39
N GLY A 70 -1.66 9.23 42.49
CA GLY A 70 -2.67 9.76 41.59
C GLY A 70 -2.90 8.87 40.38
N ASP A 71 -3.46 9.43 39.32
CA ASP A 71 -3.77 8.68 38.10
C ASP A 71 -2.62 8.81 37.09
N TYR A 72 -2.46 7.83 36.21
CA TYR A 72 -1.55 7.93 35.08
C TYR A 72 -2.19 7.56 33.74
N ILE A 73 -1.67 8.17 32.68
CA ILE A 73 -1.96 7.78 31.31
C ILE A 73 -0.64 7.40 30.65
N TYR A 74 -0.61 6.23 30.04
CA TYR A 74 0.51 5.75 29.25
C TYR A 74 0.06 5.51 27.80
N GLN A 75 0.62 6.25 26.85
CA GLN A 75 0.36 6.07 25.43
C GLN A 75 1.55 6.60 24.61
N ASN A 76 1.99 5.88 23.58
CA ASN A 76 3.04 6.32 22.65
C ASN A 76 4.32 6.84 23.34
N ASN A 77 4.87 6.05 24.28
CA ASN A 77 6.04 6.42 25.09
C ASN A 77 5.90 7.70 25.93
N LEU A 78 4.69 8.24 26.05
CA LEU A 78 4.37 9.36 26.93
C LEU A 78 3.67 8.81 28.18
N LEU A 79 4.28 9.04 29.33
CA LEU A 79 3.72 8.71 30.63
C LEU A 79 3.35 10.02 31.34
N VAL A 80 2.07 10.23 31.60
CA VAL A 80 1.56 11.44 32.25
C VAL A 80 1.03 11.07 33.63
N PHE A 81 1.56 11.69 34.68
CA PHE A 81 1.08 11.53 36.05
C PHE A 81 0.22 12.72 36.44
N TYR A 82 -1.00 12.43 36.89
CA TYR A 82 -1.97 13.35 37.47
C TYR A 82 -1.95 13.19 38.98
N TYR A 83 -1.22 14.04 39.69
CA TYR A 83 -1.00 13.87 41.12
C TYR A 83 -2.26 14.26 41.93
N LEU A 84 -2.74 13.33 42.76
CA LEU A 84 -3.67 13.59 43.85
C LEU A 84 -2.92 14.08 45.10
N LEU A 85 -1.70 13.57 45.33
CA LEU A 85 -0.79 13.99 46.39
C LEU A 85 0.62 14.16 45.80
N PRO A 86 1.27 15.34 45.88
CA PRO A 86 0.71 16.61 46.28
C PRO A 86 -0.37 17.09 45.31
N THR A 87 -1.39 17.77 45.83
CA THR A 87 -2.47 18.35 45.00
C THR A 87 -1.92 19.41 44.06
N ASP A 88 -2.38 19.37 42.80
CA ASP A 88 -2.15 20.40 41.77
C ASP A 88 -0.80 20.30 41.03
N THR A 89 -0.41 19.10 40.61
CA THR A 89 0.75 18.91 39.72
C THR A 89 0.46 17.86 38.64
N ILE A 90 0.75 18.21 37.37
CA ILE A 90 0.80 17.25 36.27
C ILE A 90 2.26 17.13 35.84
N ARG A 91 2.77 15.90 35.75
CA ARG A 91 4.11 15.63 35.21
C ARG A 91 4.05 14.78 33.97
N ARG A 92 4.95 15.05 33.04
CA ARG A 92 5.03 14.36 31.75
C ARG A 92 6.43 13.77 31.62
N TYR A 93 6.47 12.46 31.44
CA TYR A 93 7.69 11.69 31.25
C TYR A 93 7.69 11.06 29.87
N ARG A 94 8.88 10.95 29.28
CA ARG A 94 9.07 10.17 28.05
C ARG A 94 9.77 8.87 28.40
N ILE A 95 9.12 7.74 28.11
CA ILE A 95 9.73 6.42 28.24
C ILE A 95 10.86 6.31 27.21
N LYS A 96 12.02 5.87 27.69
CA LYS A 96 13.24 5.64 26.93
C LYS A 96 13.51 4.15 26.74
N GLU A 97 13.09 3.34 27.70
CA GLU A 97 13.24 1.89 27.70
C GLU A 97 12.11 1.29 28.54
N LEU A 98 11.46 0.25 28.02
CA LEU A 98 10.50 -0.57 28.74
C LEU A 98 10.74 -2.01 28.29
N THR A 99 11.05 -2.88 29.25
CA THR A 99 11.22 -4.32 29.07
C THR A 99 10.53 -5.02 30.23
N ASP A 100 10.54 -6.36 30.26
CA ASP A 100 9.97 -7.10 31.38
C ASP A 100 10.65 -6.82 32.73
N SER A 101 11.92 -6.41 32.72
CA SER A 101 12.75 -6.22 33.91
C SER A 101 13.22 -4.78 34.14
N THR A 102 13.13 -3.92 33.13
CA THR A 102 13.70 -2.55 33.17
C THR A 102 12.70 -1.53 32.67
N LEU A 103 12.52 -0.44 33.41
CA LEU A 103 11.76 0.73 33.00
C LEU A 103 12.66 1.96 33.13
N VAL A 104 12.76 2.77 32.07
CA VAL A 104 13.49 4.03 32.07
C VAL A 104 12.61 5.12 31.48
N PHE A 105 12.38 6.18 32.24
CA PHE A 105 11.70 7.37 31.73
C PHE A 105 12.44 8.65 32.09
N SER A 106 12.15 9.71 31.33
CA SER A 106 12.88 10.98 31.40
C SER A 106 11.96 12.18 31.56
N GLU A 107 12.36 13.14 32.39
CA GLU A 107 11.75 14.47 32.54
C GLU A 107 12.85 15.52 32.40
N LYS A 108 12.80 16.34 31.35
CA LYS A 108 13.83 17.36 31.04
C LYS A 108 15.24 16.72 30.95
N ASN A 109 16.15 17.06 31.86
CA ASN A 109 17.52 16.54 31.93
C ASN A 109 17.71 15.45 32.99
N THR A 110 16.62 14.88 33.51
CA THR A 110 16.66 13.84 34.54
C THR A 110 16.17 12.51 33.97
N LEU A 111 16.93 11.45 34.21
CA LEU A 111 16.61 10.05 33.89
C LEU A 111 16.27 9.30 35.17
N TYR A 112 15.14 8.59 35.14
CA TYR A 112 14.68 7.71 36.21
C TYR A 112 14.76 6.28 35.70
N LYS A 113 15.58 5.45 36.36
CA LYS A 113 15.77 4.04 36.02
C LYS A 113 15.18 3.14 37.10
N PHE A 114 14.54 2.07 36.65
CA PHE A 114 13.86 1.11 37.50
C PHE A 114 14.15 -0.33 37.07
N LYS A 115 14.13 -1.23 38.05
CA LYS A 115 14.24 -2.67 37.85
C LYS A 115 13.09 -3.41 38.54
N THR A 116 12.78 -4.62 38.09
CA THR A 116 11.84 -5.51 38.80
C THR A 116 12.49 -6.15 40.04
N LEU A 117 11.66 -6.49 41.03
CA LEU A 117 12.09 -7.04 42.32
C LEU A 117 12.41 -8.55 42.30
N GLU A 118 12.44 -9.20 41.13
CA GLU A 118 12.78 -10.62 41.00
C GLU A 118 14.24 -10.83 40.54
N PRO A 119 14.91 -11.91 41.00
CA PRO A 119 16.34 -12.10 40.79
C PRO A 119 16.63 -12.38 39.31
N THR A 120 17.23 -11.40 38.64
CA THR A 120 17.59 -11.48 37.23
C THR A 120 18.86 -12.30 37.04
N GLU A 121 18.77 -13.45 36.36
CA GLU A 121 19.88 -13.92 35.54
C GLU A 121 19.98 -13.01 34.31
N THR A 122 21.06 -12.25 34.24
CA THR A 122 21.39 -11.32 33.16
C THR A 122 21.51 -12.04 31.82
N ILE A 123 20.56 -11.79 30.91
CA ILE A 123 20.81 -11.88 29.47
C ILE A 123 20.88 -10.43 28.97
N ALA A 124 22.05 -10.03 28.51
CA ALA A 124 22.26 -8.72 27.90
C ALA A 124 21.33 -8.54 26.68
N SER A 125 20.40 -7.59 26.76
CA SER A 125 19.64 -7.13 25.61
C SER A 125 20.54 -6.23 24.75
N ILE A 126 20.79 -6.68 23.52
CA ILE A 126 21.32 -5.82 22.45
C ILE A 126 20.18 -4.84 22.10
N PRO A 127 20.43 -3.52 21.99
CA PRO A 127 19.39 -2.59 21.57
C PRO A 127 19.00 -2.94 20.12
N VAL A 128 17.79 -3.46 19.92
CA VAL A 128 17.21 -3.60 18.59
C VAL A 128 16.74 -2.21 18.19
N THR A 129 17.45 -1.55 17.29
CA THR A 129 16.85 -0.45 16.53
C THR A 129 15.81 -1.09 15.60
N ASP A 130 14.55 -0.68 15.70
CA ASP A 130 13.45 -1.15 14.85
C ASP A 130 13.56 -0.49 13.47
N ASP A 131 14.71 -0.68 12.83
CA ASP A 131 15.03 -0.11 11.52
C ASP A 131 14.50 -1.01 10.41
N ILE A 132 14.03 -0.40 9.31
CA ILE A 132 13.67 -1.14 8.09
C ILE A 132 14.89 -1.87 7.56
N ILE A 133 14.76 -3.20 7.39
CA ILE A 133 15.83 -4.05 6.88
C ILE A 133 16.02 -3.74 5.38
N PRO A 134 17.22 -3.29 4.97
CA PRO A 134 17.49 -2.93 3.59
C PRO A 134 17.50 -4.15 2.67
N SER A 135 17.22 -3.91 1.40
CA SER A 135 17.19 -4.95 0.36
C SER A 135 18.59 -5.55 0.14
N GLN A 136 18.72 -6.86 0.32
CA GLN A 136 20.02 -7.54 0.32
C GLN A 136 20.57 -7.87 -1.08
N GLY A 137 19.79 -7.57 -2.13
CA GLY A 137 20.14 -7.89 -3.50
C GLY A 137 19.83 -9.35 -3.88
N PHE A 138 20.05 -9.65 -5.15
CA PHE A 138 19.71 -10.95 -5.74
C PHE A 138 20.47 -12.10 -5.06
N SER A 139 19.73 -13.15 -4.67
CA SER A 139 20.27 -14.38 -4.08
C SER A 139 19.61 -15.62 -4.67
N PHE A 140 20.17 -16.80 -4.42
CA PHE A 140 19.51 -18.05 -4.83
C PHE A 140 18.15 -18.21 -4.14
N THR A 141 18.04 -17.76 -2.89
CA THR A 141 16.78 -17.74 -2.13
C THR A 141 15.74 -16.84 -2.79
N SER A 142 16.13 -15.61 -3.17
CA SER A 142 15.21 -14.68 -3.84
C SER A 142 14.78 -15.22 -5.21
N LEU A 143 15.70 -15.86 -5.96
CA LEU A 143 15.42 -16.47 -7.25
C LEU A 143 14.36 -17.57 -7.16
N TRP A 144 14.57 -18.61 -6.34
CA TRP A 144 13.63 -19.73 -6.31
C TRP A 144 12.26 -19.31 -5.74
N ARG A 145 12.23 -18.40 -4.77
CA ARG A 145 10.98 -17.81 -4.25
C ARG A 145 10.25 -17.00 -5.32
N GLY A 146 10.98 -16.21 -6.11
CA GLY A 146 10.42 -15.49 -7.25
C GLY A 146 9.84 -16.44 -8.31
N VAL A 147 10.56 -17.52 -8.64
CA VAL A 147 10.08 -18.55 -9.57
C VAL A 147 8.83 -19.25 -9.04
N LEU A 148 8.80 -19.59 -7.74
CA LEU A 148 7.61 -20.14 -7.08
C LEU A 148 6.42 -19.18 -7.22
N GLY A 149 6.62 -17.91 -6.89
CA GLY A 149 5.56 -16.89 -6.99
C GLY A 149 5.02 -16.75 -8.41
N MET A 150 5.92 -16.64 -9.39
CA MET A 150 5.57 -16.59 -10.81
C MET A 150 4.77 -17.81 -11.24
N PHE A 151 5.22 -19.00 -10.84
CA PHE A 151 4.50 -20.25 -11.11
C PHE A 151 3.11 -20.25 -10.45
N SER A 152 3.00 -19.87 -9.18
CA SER A 152 1.74 -19.78 -8.46
C SER A 152 0.74 -18.83 -9.14
N LEU A 153 1.18 -17.64 -9.56
CA LEU A 153 0.34 -16.66 -10.25
C LEU A 153 -0.13 -17.16 -11.63
N ILE A 154 0.76 -17.82 -12.39
CA ILE A 154 0.41 -18.46 -13.67
C ILE A 154 -0.56 -19.62 -13.44
N CYS A 155 -0.38 -20.42 -12.39
CA CYS A 155 -1.31 -21.47 -12.00
C CYS A 155 -2.69 -20.91 -11.66
N ILE A 156 -2.78 -19.81 -10.92
CA ILE A 156 -4.05 -19.14 -10.64
C ILE A 156 -4.70 -18.69 -11.95
N ALA A 157 -3.96 -18.02 -12.85
CA ALA A 157 -4.48 -17.62 -14.15
C ALA A 157 -4.96 -18.82 -14.99
N PHE A 158 -4.21 -19.93 -14.96
CA PHE A 158 -4.55 -21.17 -15.65
C PHE A 158 -5.84 -21.78 -15.11
N LEU A 159 -6.04 -21.80 -13.79
CA LEU A 159 -7.27 -22.32 -13.16
C LEU A 159 -8.53 -21.52 -13.56
N PHE A 160 -8.40 -20.22 -13.83
CA PHE A 160 -9.49 -19.36 -14.29
C PHE A 160 -9.59 -19.25 -15.83
N SER A 161 -8.80 -20.01 -16.58
CA SER A 161 -8.77 -19.97 -18.04
C SER A 161 -10.05 -20.54 -18.65
N SER A 162 -10.52 -19.90 -19.73
CA SER A 162 -11.70 -20.39 -20.47
C SER A 162 -11.39 -21.58 -21.39
N ASN A 163 -10.12 -21.79 -21.78
CA ASN A 163 -9.74 -22.91 -22.63
C ASN A 163 -8.26 -23.26 -22.45
N HIS A 164 -7.97 -24.25 -21.62
CA HIS A 164 -6.60 -24.60 -21.23
C HIS A 164 -5.75 -25.10 -22.41
N LYS A 165 -6.38 -25.69 -23.43
CA LYS A 165 -5.69 -26.29 -24.58
C LYS A 165 -5.27 -25.26 -25.64
N ALA A 166 -5.93 -24.09 -25.65
CA ALA A 166 -5.67 -23.04 -26.64
C ALA A 166 -4.60 -22.02 -26.18
N ILE A 167 -4.04 -22.18 -24.97
CA ILE A 167 -3.03 -21.27 -24.42
C ILE A 167 -1.76 -21.36 -25.28
N ASN A 168 -1.37 -20.22 -25.86
CA ASN A 168 -0.10 -20.12 -26.59
C ASN A 168 1.06 -19.85 -25.62
N TRP A 169 1.69 -20.92 -25.15
CA TRP A 169 2.81 -20.86 -24.21
C TRP A 169 4.05 -20.12 -24.76
N LYS A 170 4.21 -20.01 -26.09
CA LYS A 170 5.28 -19.20 -26.68
C LYS A 170 5.06 -17.72 -26.39
N THR A 171 3.84 -17.21 -26.57
CA THR A 171 3.48 -15.82 -26.23
C THR A 171 3.61 -15.56 -24.73
N VAL A 172 3.17 -16.50 -23.90
CA VAL A 172 3.32 -16.41 -22.43
C VAL A 172 4.79 -16.33 -22.03
N GLY A 173 5.62 -17.27 -22.50
CA GLY A 173 7.04 -17.29 -22.16
C GLY A 173 7.79 -16.06 -22.65
N LEU A 174 7.48 -15.56 -23.86
CA LEU A 174 8.11 -14.37 -24.41
C LEU A 174 7.67 -13.09 -23.68
N GLY A 175 6.41 -13.00 -23.25
CA GLY A 175 5.91 -11.88 -22.45
C GLY A 175 6.58 -11.81 -21.08
N LEU A 176 6.71 -12.96 -20.40
CA LEU A 176 7.41 -13.06 -19.13
C LEU A 176 8.91 -12.73 -19.27
N ALA A 177 9.56 -13.24 -20.31
CA ALA A 177 10.96 -12.92 -20.60
C ALA A 177 11.14 -11.42 -20.87
N PHE A 178 10.25 -10.81 -21.64
CA PHE A 178 10.30 -9.38 -21.91
C PHE A 178 10.12 -8.54 -20.63
N GLN A 179 9.19 -8.93 -19.77
CA GLN A 179 8.98 -8.28 -18.47
C GLN A 179 10.19 -8.41 -17.55
N LEU A 180 10.83 -9.59 -17.51
CA LEU A 180 12.07 -9.80 -16.77
C LEU A 180 13.23 -8.96 -17.31
N ILE A 181 13.36 -8.84 -18.64
CA ILE A 181 14.38 -7.99 -19.29
C ILE A 181 14.19 -6.53 -18.91
N ILE A 182 12.94 -6.03 -18.92
CA ILE A 182 12.65 -4.66 -18.48
C ILE A 182 13.02 -4.47 -17.02
N ALA A 183 12.62 -5.40 -16.15
CA ALA A 183 12.90 -5.32 -14.71
C ALA A 183 14.40 -5.30 -14.42
N ILE A 184 15.18 -6.20 -15.03
CA ILE A 184 16.65 -6.23 -14.89
C ILE A 184 17.24 -4.94 -15.46
N GLY A 185 16.76 -4.48 -16.61
CA GLY A 185 17.18 -3.21 -17.22
C GLY A 185 17.04 -2.06 -16.23
N VAL A 186 15.84 -1.81 -15.70
CA VAL A 186 15.60 -0.66 -14.82
C VAL A 186 16.26 -0.80 -13.45
N LEU A 187 16.34 -2.01 -12.90
CA LEU A 187 16.83 -2.22 -11.52
C LEU A 187 18.35 -2.46 -11.43
N LYS A 188 19.01 -2.90 -12.50
CA LYS A 188 20.44 -3.29 -12.47
C LYS A 188 21.31 -2.63 -13.53
N VAL A 189 20.76 -2.10 -14.62
CA VAL A 189 21.55 -1.51 -15.71
C VAL A 189 21.55 0.01 -15.59
N ASP A 190 22.69 0.60 -15.21
CA ASP A 190 22.81 2.03 -14.91
C ASP A 190 22.30 2.95 -16.02
N PHE A 191 22.62 2.66 -17.28
CA PHE A 191 22.13 3.47 -18.40
C PHE A 191 20.60 3.47 -18.51
N VAL A 192 19.95 2.31 -18.30
CA VAL A 192 18.49 2.19 -18.35
C VAL A 192 17.87 2.84 -17.11
N LYS A 193 18.48 2.65 -15.94
CA LYS A 193 18.10 3.34 -14.70
C LYS A 193 18.11 4.86 -14.89
N SER A 194 19.20 5.42 -15.43
CA SER A 194 19.30 6.86 -15.70
C SER A 194 18.26 7.36 -16.69
N ALA A 195 17.87 6.55 -17.69
CA ALA A 195 16.78 6.91 -18.60
C ALA A 195 15.42 6.99 -17.88
N PHE A 196 15.13 6.05 -16.97
CA PHE A 196 13.90 6.09 -16.16
C PHE A 196 13.92 7.21 -15.12
N GLU A 197 15.07 7.49 -14.52
CA GLU A 197 15.26 8.63 -13.62
C GLU A 197 15.08 9.96 -14.37
N PHE A 198 15.59 10.09 -15.60
CA PHE A 198 15.35 11.27 -16.44
C PHE A 198 13.85 11.50 -16.71
N VAL A 199 13.11 10.43 -17.03
CA VAL A 199 11.65 10.53 -17.18
C VAL A 199 10.99 10.88 -15.85
N GLY A 200 11.43 10.28 -14.74
CA GLY A 200 10.95 10.56 -13.38
C GLY A 200 11.15 12.02 -12.97
N GLN A 201 12.32 12.60 -13.27
CA GLN A 201 12.59 14.03 -13.07
C GLN A 201 11.61 14.90 -13.86
N GLY A 202 11.23 14.47 -15.07
CA GLY A 202 10.17 15.12 -15.83
C GLY A 202 8.83 15.16 -15.08
N PHE A 203 8.43 14.05 -14.45
CA PHE A 203 7.22 14.00 -13.62
C PHE A 203 7.33 14.91 -12.39
N ILE A 204 8.48 14.93 -11.71
CA ILE A 204 8.73 15.79 -10.55
C ILE A 204 8.69 17.28 -10.93
N ALA A 205 9.30 17.64 -12.07
CA ALA A 205 9.22 19.02 -12.57
C ALA A 205 7.77 19.44 -12.86
N ILE A 206 6.95 18.53 -13.40
CA ILE A 206 5.53 18.78 -13.62
C ILE A 206 4.75 18.94 -12.30
N LEU A 207 5.10 18.17 -11.26
CA LEU A 207 4.56 18.38 -9.90
C LEU A 207 4.86 19.80 -9.42
N GLY A 208 6.11 20.26 -9.60
CA GLY A 208 6.51 21.63 -9.27
C GLY A 208 5.73 22.71 -10.03
N PHE A 209 5.47 22.52 -11.34
CA PHE A 209 4.63 23.45 -12.11
C PHE A 209 3.19 23.49 -11.62
N THR A 210 2.66 22.33 -11.21
CA THR A 210 1.31 22.25 -10.63
C THR A 210 1.26 23.00 -9.31
N GLN A 211 2.29 22.85 -8.46
CA GLN A 211 2.36 23.53 -7.17
C GLN A 211 2.29 25.05 -7.32
N ALA A 212 2.95 25.63 -8.34
CA ALA A 212 2.82 27.07 -8.63
C ALA A 212 1.38 27.50 -8.95
N GLY A 213 0.63 26.66 -9.68
CA GLY A 213 -0.79 26.90 -9.95
C GLY A 213 -1.68 26.73 -8.71
N SER A 214 -1.40 25.73 -7.89
CA SER A 214 -2.08 25.52 -6.61
C SER A 214 -1.81 26.66 -5.63
N GLU A 215 -0.58 27.16 -5.53
CA GLU A 215 -0.21 28.29 -4.65
C GLU A 215 -0.96 29.56 -5.05
N PHE A 216 -1.10 29.81 -6.35
CA PHE A 216 -1.92 30.91 -6.85
C PHE A 216 -3.41 30.79 -6.43
N LEU A 217 -3.97 29.57 -6.43
CA LEU A 217 -5.38 29.35 -6.12
C LEU A 217 -5.69 29.25 -4.62
N PHE A 218 -4.80 28.65 -3.84
CA PHE A 218 -5.05 28.25 -2.45
C PHE A 218 -4.12 28.95 -1.44
N GLY A 219 -3.06 29.62 -1.90
CA GLY A 219 -2.09 30.34 -1.06
C GLY A 219 -1.54 29.48 0.08
N GLY A 220 -1.44 30.08 1.27
CA GLY A 220 -0.86 29.44 2.47
C GLY A 220 -1.58 28.18 2.98
N MET A 221 -2.69 27.74 2.37
CA MET A 221 -3.28 26.42 2.67
C MET A 221 -2.41 25.25 2.17
N LEU A 222 -1.38 25.52 1.38
CA LEU A 222 -0.38 24.53 0.98
C LEU A 222 0.78 24.41 1.97
N ASP A 223 0.91 25.32 2.93
CA ASP A 223 2.01 25.30 3.90
C ASP A 223 1.81 24.16 4.91
N VAL A 224 2.61 23.10 4.74
CA VAL A 224 2.63 21.91 5.59
C VAL A 224 3.02 22.25 7.03
N ASN A 225 3.83 23.28 7.26
CA ASN A 225 4.24 23.67 8.61
C ASN A 225 3.08 24.32 9.39
N SER A 226 2.15 24.95 8.67
CA SER A 226 1.00 25.64 9.26
C SER A 226 -0.21 24.72 9.40
N PHE A 227 -0.59 24.04 8.30
CA PHE A 227 -1.84 23.28 8.23
C PHE A 227 -1.64 21.76 8.10
N GLY A 228 -0.40 21.29 8.03
CA GLY A 228 -0.10 19.90 7.68
C GLY A 228 -0.35 19.62 6.19
N PHE A 229 -0.15 18.36 5.81
CA PHE A 229 -0.40 17.89 4.45
C PHE A 229 -1.91 17.85 4.15
N ILE A 230 -2.43 18.82 3.39
CA ILE A 230 -3.84 18.80 2.95
C ILE A 230 -3.97 18.13 1.59
N PHE A 231 -4.42 16.88 1.60
CA PHE A 231 -4.65 16.06 0.41
C PHE A 231 -5.41 16.79 -0.71
N ALA A 232 -6.52 17.45 -0.38
CA ALA A 232 -7.40 18.07 -1.36
C ALA A 232 -6.73 19.21 -2.16
N PHE A 233 -5.76 19.90 -1.56
CA PHE A 233 -5.08 21.03 -2.20
C PHE A 233 -3.71 20.66 -2.79
N GLN A 234 -3.07 19.61 -2.29
CA GLN A 234 -1.75 19.20 -2.76
C GLN A 234 -1.81 18.14 -3.86
N VAL A 235 -2.86 17.31 -3.89
CA VAL A 235 -2.90 16.11 -4.75
C VAL A 235 -3.93 16.26 -5.88
N LEU A 236 -5.12 16.73 -5.57
CA LEU A 236 -6.20 16.83 -6.56
C LEU A 236 -5.89 17.81 -7.71
N PRO A 237 -5.26 18.98 -7.49
CA PRO A 237 -4.89 19.88 -8.59
C PRO A 237 -3.92 19.25 -9.60
N THR A 238 -3.05 18.35 -9.13
CA THR A 238 -2.13 17.59 -9.97
C THR A 238 -2.87 16.74 -10.99
N ILE A 239 -3.96 16.08 -10.58
CA ILE A 239 -4.81 15.31 -11.49
C ILE A 239 -5.38 16.23 -12.58
N ILE A 240 -5.88 17.41 -12.20
CA ILE A 240 -6.47 18.38 -13.14
C ILE A 240 -5.43 18.86 -14.16
N PHE A 241 -4.24 19.24 -13.68
CA PHE A 241 -3.16 19.72 -14.54
C PHE A 241 -2.65 18.64 -15.48
N PHE A 242 -2.40 17.43 -14.98
CA PHE A 242 -1.93 16.33 -15.83
C PHE A 242 -2.97 15.89 -16.86
N SER A 243 -4.27 15.91 -16.55
CA SER A 243 -5.32 15.65 -17.55
C SER A 243 -5.31 16.71 -18.67
N ALA A 244 -5.15 17.99 -18.32
CA ALA A 244 -4.99 19.07 -19.30
C ALA A 244 -3.73 18.87 -20.17
N LEU A 245 -2.59 18.56 -19.54
CA LEU A 245 -1.33 18.30 -20.23
C LEU A 245 -1.44 17.10 -21.18
N THR A 246 -2.03 16.00 -20.70
CA THR A 246 -2.21 14.77 -21.49
C THR A 246 -3.10 15.04 -22.71
N SER A 247 -4.18 15.81 -22.55
CA SER A 247 -5.04 16.26 -23.65
C SER A 247 -4.27 17.09 -24.69
N VAL A 248 -3.40 18.01 -24.25
CA VAL A 248 -2.51 18.76 -25.16
C VAL A 248 -1.55 17.84 -25.90
N LEU A 249 -0.89 16.92 -25.21
CA LEU A 249 0.05 15.98 -25.83
C LEU A 249 -0.65 15.06 -26.84
N PHE A 250 -1.92 14.73 -26.58
CA PHE A 250 -2.78 14.01 -27.51
C PHE A 250 -3.17 14.86 -28.72
N TYR A 251 -3.57 16.12 -28.53
CA TYR A 251 -3.86 17.04 -29.64
C TYR A 251 -2.65 17.26 -30.55
N LEU A 252 -1.45 17.39 -29.97
CA LEU A 252 -0.19 17.55 -30.69
C LEU A 252 0.29 16.27 -31.42
N GLY A 253 -0.35 15.13 -31.19
CA GLY A 253 0.04 13.87 -31.83
C GLY A 253 1.23 13.17 -31.16
N LEU A 254 1.70 13.63 -30.00
CA LEU A 254 2.91 13.08 -29.37
C LEU A 254 2.64 11.70 -28.77
N ILE A 255 1.53 11.55 -28.03
CA ILE A 255 1.12 10.27 -27.43
C ILE A 255 0.95 9.21 -28.53
N GLN A 256 0.30 9.57 -29.63
CA GLN A 256 0.06 8.66 -30.76
C GLN A 256 1.36 8.15 -31.37
N LYS A 257 2.40 8.99 -31.48
CA LYS A 257 3.72 8.57 -31.98
C LYS A 257 4.39 7.56 -31.05
N VAL A 258 4.41 7.84 -29.75
CA VAL A 258 5.02 6.97 -28.74
C VAL A 258 4.28 5.63 -28.66
N VAL A 259 2.95 5.68 -28.51
CA VAL A 259 2.08 4.51 -28.43
C VAL A 259 2.16 3.67 -29.70
N LYS A 260 2.23 4.27 -30.90
CA LYS A 260 2.40 3.52 -32.14
C LYS A 260 3.70 2.72 -32.17
N GLY A 261 4.81 3.32 -31.72
CA GLY A 261 6.10 2.64 -31.64
C GLY A 261 6.08 1.46 -30.66
N MET A 262 5.55 1.69 -29.45
CA MET A 262 5.42 0.64 -28.43
C MET A 262 4.43 -0.46 -28.82
N GLY A 263 3.29 -0.08 -29.40
CA GLY A 263 2.29 -1.01 -29.91
C GLY A 263 2.84 -1.89 -31.03
N TRP A 264 3.62 -1.31 -31.96
CA TRP A 264 4.32 -2.09 -32.98
C TRP A 264 5.33 -3.07 -32.38
N LEU A 265 6.11 -2.63 -31.38
CA LEU A 265 7.06 -3.50 -30.69
C LEU A 265 6.36 -4.68 -30.02
N LEU A 266 5.30 -4.41 -29.26
CA LEU A 266 4.51 -5.43 -28.56
C LEU A 266 3.82 -6.40 -29.54
N THR A 267 3.24 -5.90 -30.63
CA THR A 267 2.65 -6.72 -31.70
C THR A 267 3.69 -7.65 -32.33
N LYS A 268 4.86 -7.12 -32.69
CA LYS A 268 5.92 -7.89 -33.35
C LYS A 268 6.54 -8.94 -32.42
N LEU A 269 6.74 -8.60 -31.15
CA LEU A 269 7.30 -9.52 -30.17
C LEU A 269 6.27 -10.60 -29.82
N LEU A 270 5.07 -10.22 -29.38
CA LEU A 270 4.15 -11.14 -28.71
C LEU A 270 3.10 -11.78 -29.65
N GLY A 271 3.02 -11.32 -30.91
CA GLY A 271 2.10 -11.86 -31.91
C GLY A 271 0.64 -11.55 -31.63
N ILE A 272 0.37 -10.41 -30.99
CA ILE A 272 -0.98 -9.93 -30.64
C ILE A 272 -1.52 -8.96 -31.70
N SER A 273 -2.83 -8.71 -31.69
CA SER A 273 -3.43 -7.82 -32.68
C SER A 273 -2.93 -6.38 -32.57
N GLY A 274 -2.95 -5.64 -33.68
CA GLY A 274 -2.47 -4.25 -33.68
C GLY A 274 -3.31 -3.35 -32.79
N ALA A 275 -4.64 -3.56 -32.77
CA ALA A 275 -5.57 -2.80 -31.95
C ALA A 275 -5.39 -3.09 -30.45
N GLU A 276 -5.34 -4.36 -30.04
CA GLU A 276 -5.16 -4.67 -28.61
C GLU A 276 -3.79 -4.22 -28.10
N SER A 277 -2.75 -4.31 -28.95
CA SER A 277 -1.41 -3.83 -28.62
C SER A 277 -1.35 -2.31 -28.44
N LEU A 278 -2.04 -1.54 -29.29
CA LEU A 278 -2.12 -0.08 -29.15
C LEU A 278 -2.83 0.33 -27.86
N SER A 279 -3.90 -0.37 -27.49
CA SER A 279 -4.59 -0.11 -26.23
C SER A 279 -3.69 -0.38 -25.02
N VAL A 280 -3.01 -1.52 -25.00
CA VAL A 280 -2.07 -1.87 -23.91
C VAL A 280 -0.88 -0.90 -23.85
N ALA A 281 -0.32 -0.51 -24.99
CA ALA A 281 0.74 0.51 -25.05
C ALA A 281 0.25 1.89 -24.58
N GLY A 282 -0.99 2.26 -24.93
CA GLY A 282 -1.62 3.51 -24.50
C GLY A 282 -1.81 3.56 -22.99
N ASN A 283 -2.25 2.46 -22.39
CA ASN A 283 -2.49 2.31 -20.96
C ASN A 283 -1.24 2.51 -20.07
N ILE A 284 -0.02 2.47 -20.64
CA ILE A 284 1.21 2.82 -19.91
C ILE A 284 1.21 4.30 -19.48
N PHE A 285 0.52 5.17 -20.24
CA PHE A 285 0.48 6.61 -20.03
C PHE A 285 -0.93 7.14 -19.75
N LEU A 286 -1.93 6.54 -20.40
CA LEU A 286 -3.33 6.95 -20.38
C LEU A 286 -4.14 6.08 -19.42
N GLY A 287 -5.25 6.61 -18.91
CA GLY A 287 -6.16 5.84 -18.06
C GLY A 287 -6.95 4.76 -18.81
N GLN A 288 -7.58 3.87 -18.03
CA GLN A 288 -8.37 2.73 -18.53
C GLN A 288 -9.57 3.12 -19.43
N THR A 289 -10.01 4.37 -19.39
CA THR A 289 -11.08 4.90 -20.26
C THR A 289 -10.55 5.71 -21.44
N GLU A 290 -9.31 6.19 -21.36
CA GLU A 290 -8.69 7.06 -22.36
C GLU A 290 -7.91 6.24 -23.40
N ALA A 291 -7.16 5.23 -22.97
CA ALA A 291 -6.40 4.37 -23.90
C ALA A 291 -7.30 3.70 -24.97
N PRO A 292 -8.52 3.23 -24.66
CA PRO A 292 -9.44 2.71 -25.67
C PRO A 292 -9.85 3.72 -26.77
N LEU A 293 -9.73 5.03 -26.53
CA LEU A 293 -10.02 6.05 -27.57
C LEU A 293 -9.10 5.92 -28.78
N LEU A 294 -7.83 5.53 -28.55
CA LEU A 294 -6.84 5.32 -29.61
C LEU A 294 -7.27 4.25 -30.63
N ILE A 295 -8.15 3.33 -30.19
CA ILE A 295 -8.61 2.18 -30.96
C ILE A 295 -10.13 2.16 -31.14
N LYS A 296 -10.81 3.29 -30.90
CA LYS A 296 -12.27 3.42 -30.97
C LYS A 296 -12.88 2.81 -32.24
N ALA A 297 -12.26 3.02 -33.39
CA ALA A 297 -12.72 2.49 -34.69
C ALA A 297 -12.72 0.95 -34.78
N TYR A 298 -11.97 0.27 -33.92
CA TYR A 298 -11.79 -1.19 -33.91
C TYR A 298 -12.59 -1.87 -32.80
N LEU A 299 -12.87 -1.18 -31.68
CA LEU A 299 -13.48 -1.76 -30.47
C LEU A 299 -14.74 -2.58 -30.77
N GLU A 300 -15.64 -2.07 -31.62
CA GLU A 300 -16.90 -2.75 -31.93
C GLU A 300 -16.69 -4.11 -32.61
N LYS A 301 -15.59 -4.25 -33.36
CA LYS A 301 -15.26 -5.45 -34.17
C LYS A 301 -14.29 -6.40 -33.47
N MET A 302 -13.79 -6.04 -32.29
CA MET A 302 -12.83 -6.87 -31.56
C MET A 302 -13.47 -8.17 -31.10
N ASN A 303 -12.69 -9.25 -31.16
CA ASN A 303 -13.09 -10.53 -30.61
C ASN A 303 -12.99 -10.54 -29.06
N LYS A 304 -13.44 -11.62 -28.44
CA LYS A 304 -13.50 -11.73 -26.98
C LYS A 304 -12.13 -11.69 -26.29
N SER A 305 -11.10 -12.31 -26.88
CA SER A 305 -9.74 -12.28 -26.30
C SER A 305 -9.14 -10.87 -26.39
N GLU A 306 -9.39 -10.17 -27.50
CA GLU A 306 -8.98 -8.78 -27.71
C GLU A 306 -9.65 -7.83 -26.70
N ILE A 307 -10.97 -7.92 -26.54
CA ILE A 307 -11.71 -7.10 -25.56
C ILE A 307 -11.23 -7.38 -24.13
N LEU A 308 -10.98 -8.65 -23.78
CA LEU A 308 -10.48 -8.98 -22.45
C LEU A 308 -9.09 -8.36 -22.21
N LEU A 309 -8.19 -8.37 -23.20
CA LEU A 309 -6.90 -7.70 -23.07
C LEU A 309 -7.03 -6.19 -22.93
N VAL A 310 -7.94 -5.54 -23.66
CA VAL A 310 -8.21 -4.10 -23.48
C VAL A 310 -8.63 -3.80 -22.04
N MET A 311 -9.53 -4.62 -21.46
CA MET A 311 -9.97 -4.46 -20.08
C MET A 311 -8.85 -4.71 -19.06
N ILE A 312 -8.13 -5.84 -19.20
CA ILE A 312 -7.02 -6.21 -18.30
C ILE A 312 -5.89 -5.18 -18.39
N GLY A 313 -5.54 -4.72 -19.59
CA GLY A 313 -4.51 -3.69 -19.80
C GLY A 313 -4.84 -2.40 -19.05
N GLY A 314 -6.09 -1.96 -19.08
CA GLY A 314 -6.54 -0.79 -18.31
C GLY A 314 -6.51 -1.00 -16.79
N MET A 315 -6.83 -2.20 -16.29
CA MET A 315 -6.79 -2.49 -14.84
C MET A 315 -5.38 -2.78 -14.31
N ALA A 316 -4.48 -3.26 -15.16
CA ALA A 316 -3.11 -3.61 -14.79
C ALA A 316 -2.20 -2.39 -14.66
N THR A 317 -2.58 -1.26 -15.23
CA THR A 317 -1.75 -0.05 -15.40
C THR A 317 -2.36 1.14 -14.68
N VAL A 318 -1.62 2.25 -14.67
CA VAL A 318 -1.97 3.50 -14.00
C VAL A 318 -1.78 4.65 -14.98
N ALA A 319 -2.70 5.62 -14.96
CA ALA A 319 -2.59 6.84 -15.75
C ALA A 319 -1.49 7.77 -15.21
N GLY A 320 -0.80 8.47 -16.11
CA GLY A 320 0.22 9.46 -15.72
C GLY A 320 -0.30 10.52 -14.74
N ALA A 321 -1.58 10.90 -14.85
CA ALA A 321 -2.19 11.92 -13.99
C ALA A 321 -2.26 11.53 -12.52
N VAL A 322 -2.47 10.25 -12.21
CA VAL A 322 -2.54 9.77 -10.82
C VAL A 322 -1.20 9.21 -10.35
N LEU A 323 -0.31 8.82 -11.28
CA LEU A 323 1.07 8.42 -10.97
C LEU A 323 1.79 9.50 -10.14
N ALA A 324 1.59 10.76 -10.51
CA ALA A 324 2.19 11.91 -9.84
C ALA A 324 1.69 12.07 -8.40
N ALA A 325 0.42 11.73 -8.13
CA ALA A 325 -0.12 11.68 -6.77
C ALA A 325 0.59 10.61 -5.92
N TYR A 326 0.83 9.42 -6.47
CA TYR A 326 1.50 8.33 -5.76
C TYR A 326 2.98 8.62 -5.48
N ILE A 327 3.66 9.32 -6.41
CA ILE A 327 5.00 9.86 -6.18
C ILE A 327 4.97 10.80 -4.98
N GLY A 328 3.97 11.68 -4.89
CA GLY A 328 3.78 12.57 -3.74
C GLY A 328 3.51 11.83 -2.43
N PHE A 329 2.65 10.81 -2.41
CA PHE A 329 2.35 10.04 -1.19
C PHE A 329 3.58 9.31 -0.63
N LEU A 330 4.38 8.70 -1.51
CA LEU A 330 5.51 7.89 -1.09
C LEU A 330 6.78 8.71 -0.90
N GLY A 331 7.00 9.74 -1.73
CA GLY A 331 8.17 10.60 -1.66
C GLY A 331 8.04 11.79 -0.71
N GLY A 332 6.82 12.18 -0.32
CA GLY A 332 6.60 13.39 0.48
C GLY A 332 7.19 14.62 -0.21
N GLU A 333 7.91 15.46 0.55
CA GLU A 333 8.64 16.63 0.03
C GLU A 333 10.11 16.32 -0.32
N ASP A 334 10.57 15.08 -0.13
CA ASP A 334 11.95 14.68 -0.45
C ASP A 334 12.06 14.32 -1.94
N GLU A 335 12.72 15.19 -2.72
CA GLU A 335 12.93 14.99 -4.15
C GLU A 335 13.69 13.69 -4.49
N ALA A 336 14.61 13.24 -3.64
CA ALA A 336 15.36 12.00 -3.87
C ALA A 336 14.45 10.77 -3.70
N LEU A 337 13.57 10.79 -2.69
CA LEU A 337 12.56 9.75 -2.49
C LEU A 337 11.48 9.80 -3.59
N GLN A 338 11.03 10.99 -3.98
CA GLN A 338 10.12 11.14 -5.12
C GLN A 338 10.73 10.54 -6.39
N LEU A 339 12.01 10.81 -6.68
CA LEU A 339 12.69 10.25 -7.85
C LEU A 339 12.83 8.73 -7.75
N PHE A 340 13.13 8.22 -6.56
CA PHE A 340 13.20 6.79 -6.29
C PHE A 340 11.87 6.10 -6.61
N TYR A 341 10.74 6.61 -6.09
CA TYR A 341 9.42 6.03 -6.32
C TYR A 341 8.92 6.29 -7.74
N ALA A 342 9.21 7.44 -8.35
CA ALA A 342 8.88 7.73 -9.75
C ALA A 342 9.49 6.68 -10.67
N LYS A 343 10.77 6.35 -10.49
CA LYS A 343 11.45 5.29 -11.25
C LYS A 343 10.75 3.94 -11.10
N HIS A 344 10.38 3.55 -9.87
CA HIS A 344 9.72 2.26 -9.61
C HIS A 344 8.29 2.21 -10.18
N LEU A 345 7.51 3.28 -10.03
CA LEU A 345 6.15 3.40 -10.55
C LEU A 345 6.12 3.41 -12.09
N LEU A 346 7.07 4.12 -12.73
CA LEU A 346 7.24 4.09 -14.18
C LEU A 346 7.62 2.69 -14.67
N ALA A 347 8.54 2.02 -13.99
CA ALA A 347 8.92 0.64 -14.30
C ALA A 347 7.71 -0.30 -14.16
N ALA A 348 6.93 -0.17 -13.09
CA ALA A 348 5.73 -0.96 -12.86
C ALA A 348 4.71 -0.79 -13.99
N SER A 349 4.46 0.46 -14.43
CA SER A 349 3.53 0.74 -15.54
C SER A 349 4.00 0.10 -16.85
N VAL A 350 5.29 0.22 -17.20
CA VAL A 350 5.85 -0.39 -18.43
C VAL A 350 5.85 -1.93 -18.35
N MET A 351 6.15 -2.50 -17.18
CA MET A 351 6.13 -3.95 -16.95
C MET A 351 4.71 -4.53 -16.94
N ALA A 352 3.71 -3.76 -16.54
CA ALA A 352 2.32 -4.19 -16.51
C ALA A 352 1.76 -4.48 -17.91
N ALA A 353 2.26 -3.82 -18.96
CA ALA A 353 1.84 -4.09 -20.35
C ALA A 353 2.07 -5.55 -20.80
N PRO A 354 3.31 -6.09 -20.79
CA PRO A 354 3.52 -7.51 -21.09
C PRO A 354 2.87 -8.44 -20.06
N GLY A 355 2.81 -8.07 -18.77
CA GLY A 355 2.12 -8.85 -17.75
C GLY A 355 0.63 -9.02 -18.04
N ALA A 356 -0.04 -7.94 -18.44
CA ALA A 356 -1.44 -7.93 -18.87
C ALA A 356 -1.68 -8.83 -20.08
N ILE A 357 -0.77 -8.80 -21.06
CA ILE A 357 -0.82 -9.66 -22.25
C ILE A 357 -0.71 -11.13 -21.84
N VAL A 358 0.29 -11.48 -21.02
CA VAL A 358 0.49 -12.85 -20.53
C VAL A 358 -0.77 -13.37 -19.84
N ILE A 359 -1.27 -12.63 -18.85
CA ILE A 359 -2.43 -13.06 -18.06
C ILE A 359 -3.70 -13.10 -18.90
N SER A 360 -3.95 -12.11 -19.76
CA SER A 360 -5.12 -12.11 -20.64
C SER A 360 -5.14 -13.30 -21.58
N LYS A 361 -4.01 -13.60 -22.22
CA LYS A 361 -3.91 -14.72 -23.16
C LYS A 361 -3.92 -16.09 -22.48
N ILE A 362 -3.68 -16.17 -21.16
CA ILE A 362 -3.97 -17.37 -20.36
C ILE A 362 -5.46 -17.44 -20.02
N LEU A 363 -6.05 -16.36 -19.50
CA LEU A 363 -7.44 -16.32 -19.03
C LEU A 363 -8.46 -16.53 -20.15
N PHE A 364 -8.17 -15.99 -21.34
CA PHE A 364 -8.99 -16.18 -22.54
C PHE A 364 -8.09 -16.21 -23.78
N PRO A 365 -7.59 -17.39 -24.16
CA PRO A 365 -6.65 -17.53 -25.28
C PRO A 365 -7.25 -17.11 -26.62
N GLN A 366 -6.38 -16.59 -27.49
CA GLN A 366 -6.75 -16.19 -28.85
C GLN A 366 -6.92 -17.42 -29.75
N THR A 367 -8.14 -17.68 -30.21
CA THR A 367 -8.44 -18.79 -31.14
C THR A 367 -8.73 -18.33 -32.57
N GLU A 368 -9.17 -17.09 -32.73
CA GLU A 368 -9.49 -16.50 -34.04
C GLU A 368 -8.25 -15.82 -34.65
N LYS A 369 -8.20 -15.74 -35.98
CA LYS A 369 -7.13 -14.98 -36.66
C LYS A 369 -7.28 -13.50 -36.36
N VAL A 370 -6.17 -12.84 -36.02
CA VAL A 370 -6.13 -11.41 -35.69
C VAL A 370 -5.44 -10.60 -36.78
N ASN A 371 -5.84 -9.34 -36.93
CA ASN A 371 -5.10 -8.39 -37.76
C ASN A 371 -3.96 -7.75 -36.94
N THR A 372 -2.73 -7.87 -37.43
CA THR A 372 -1.53 -7.31 -36.79
C THR A 372 -1.21 -5.88 -37.23
N ASP A 373 -2.01 -5.29 -38.12
CA ASP A 373 -1.83 -3.91 -38.58
C ASP A 373 -2.07 -2.90 -37.45
N VAL A 374 -1.03 -2.11 -37.17
CA VAL A 374 -1.05 -1.07 -36.14
C VAL A 374 -1.45 0.25 -36.78
N SER A 375 -2.75 0.58 -36.70
CA SER A 375 -3.30 1.86 -37.15
C SER A 375 -3.93 2.60 -35.97
N VAL A 376 -3.47 3.83 -35.74
CA VAL A 376 -3.94 4.68 -34.64
C VAL A 376 -4.98 5.64 -35.19
N SER A 377 -6.12 5.76 -34.50
CA SER A 377 -7.12 6.78 -34.83
C SER A 377 -6.49 8.17 -34.80
N GLN A 378 -6.71 8.96 -35.85
CA GLN A 378 -6.26 10.36 -35.91
C GLN A 378 -7.34 11.34 -35.42
N GLU A 379 -8.38 10.86 -34.73
CA GLU A 379 -9.34 11.74 -34.05
C GLU A 379 -8.56 12.67 -33.10
N LYS A 380 -8.71 13.99 -33.28
CA LYS A 380 -8.09 15.00 -32.41
C LYS A 380 -9.03 15.34 -31.27
N ILE A 381 -8.47 15.59 -30.08
CA ILE A 381 -9.23 16.15 -28.96
C ILE A 381 -9.23 17.67 -29.12
N GLY A 382 -10.39 18.23 -29.49
CA GLY A 382 -10.57 19.67 -29.71
C GLY A 382 -10.09 20.18 -31.08
N SER A 383 -10.56 21.37 -31.46
CA SER A 383 -10.18 22.03 -32.71
C SER A 383 -8.81 22.73 -32.64
N ASN A 384 -8.43 23.19 -31.45
CA ASN A 384 -7.20 23.95 -31.19
C ASN A 384 -6.60 23.60 -29.81
N ILE A 385 -5.37 24.06 -29.55
CA ILE A 385 -4.64 23.77 -28.30
C ILE A 385 -5.40 24.28 -27.07
N LEU A 386 -6.01 25.47 -27.13
CA LEU A 386 -6.75 26.03 -25.99
C LEU A 386 -8.00 25.19 -25.68
N GLU A 387 -8.68 24.71 -26.71
CA GLU A 387 -9.80 23.78 -26.54
C GLU A 387 -9.34 22.44 -25.96
N ALA A 388 -8.19 21.91 -26.39
CA ALA A 388 -7.62 20.70 -25.80
C ALA A 388 -7.30 20.88 -24.31
N ILE A 389 -6.73 22.03 -23.92
CA ILE A 389 -6.51 22.40 -22.51
C ILE A 389 -7.84 22.41 -21.76
N ALA A 390 -8.84 23.16 -22.24
CA ALA A 390 -10.12 23.31 -21.56
C ALA A 390 -10.86 21.98 -21.37
N ASN A 391 -10.86 21.13 -22.41
CA ASN A 391 -11.46 19.80 -22.36
C ASN A 391 -10.73 18.91 -21.33
N GLY A 392 -9.38 18.87 -21.39
CA GLY A 392 -8.58 18.08 -20.46
C GLY A 392 -8.68 18.57 -19.01
N THR A 393 -8.78 19.88 -18.78
CA THR A 393 -9.05 20.45 -17.46
C THR A 393 -10.42 20.04 -16.93
N THR A 394 -11.45 20.02 -17.78
CA THR A 394 -12.83 19.63 -17.38
C THR A 394 -12.89 18.14 -17.03
N GLU A 395 -12.26 17.29 -17.85
CA GLU A 395 -12.12 15.86 -17.59
C GLU A 395 -11.34 15.60 -16.30
N GLY A 396 -10.21 16.30 -16.13
CA GLY A 396 -9.38 16.24 -14.93
C GLY A 396 -10.11 16.70 -13.67
N LEU A 397 -10.91 17.77 -13.73
CA LEU A 397 -11.74 18.22 -12.61
C LEU A 397 -12.75 17.15 -12.21
N ARG A 398 -13.44 16.56 -13.19
CA ARG A 398 -14.40 15.48 -12.93
C ARG A 398 -13.71 14.28 -12.28
N LEU A 399 -12.53 13.91 -12.78
CA LEU A 399 -11.71 12.84 -12.21
C LEU A 399 -11.29 13.17 -10.77
N ALA A 400 -10.75 14.36 -10.53
CA ALA A 400 -10.29 14.80 -9.21
C ALA A 400 -11.43 14.83 -8.17
N VAL A 401 -12.60 15.38 -8.52
CA VAL A 401 -13.78 15.38 -7.63
C VAL A 401 -14.26 13.96 -7.36
N ASN A 402 -14.31 13.11 -8.38
CA ASN A 402 -14.68 11.71 -8.21
C ASN A 402 -13.71 10.98 -7.27
N VAL A 403 -12.39 11.19 -7.43
CA VAL A 403 -11.37 10.61 -6.55
C VAL A 403 -11.55 11.10 -5.12
N GLY A 404 -11.66 12.42 -4.90
CA GLY A 404 -11.85 12.98 -3.56
C GLY A 404 -13.13 12.49 -2.87
N ALA A 405 -14.26 12.48 -3.58
CA ALA A 405 -15.52 11.98 -3.06
C ALA A 405 -15.47 10.47 -2.78
N MET A 406 -14.87 9.69 -3.67
CA MET A 406 -14.69 8.25 -3.52
C MET A 406 -13.85 7.95 -2.28
N LEU A 407 -12.72 8.62 -2.09
CA LEU A 407 -11.84 8.44 -0.93
C LEU A 407 -12.55 8.75 0.38
N LEU A 408 -13.26 9.89 0.45
CA LEU A 408 -14.04 10.25 1.63
C LEU A 408 -15.03 9.15 2.00
N VAL A 409 -15.80 8.66 1.03
CA VAL A 409 -16.83 7.63 1.25
C VAL A 409 -16.21 6.30 1.66
N PHE A 410 -15.16 5.84 0.97
CA PHE A 410 -14.55 4.54 1.28
C PHE A 410 -13.81 4.56 2.62
N VAL A 411 -13.09 5.61 2.96
CA VAL A 411 -12.45 5.74 4.28
C VAL A 411 -13.50 5.72 5.39
N ALA A 412 -14.62 6.43 5.20
CA ALA A 412 -15.74 6.38 6.15
C ALA A 412 -16.36 4.98 6.27
N PHE A 413 -16.52 4.25 5.16
CA PHE A 413 -17.00 2.87 5.19
C PHE A 413 -16.03 1.93 5.90
N ILE A 414 -14.72 2.03 5.63
CA ILE A 414 -13.70 1.24 6.31
C ILE A 414 -13.76 1.50 7.82
N ALA A 415 -13.77 2.78 8.24
CA ALA A 415 -13.88 3.16 9.64
C ALA A 415 -15.18 2.62 10.29
N MET A 416 -16.31 2.69 9.58
CA MET A 416 -17.58 2.14 10.05
C MET A 416 -17.51 0.61 10.20
N PHE A 417 -16.97 -0.11 9.21
CA PHE A 417 -16.81 -1.56 9.30
C PHE A 417 -15.87 -1.96 10.43
N ASN A 418 -14.76 -1.25 10.60
CA ASN A 418 -13.82 -1.50 11.70
C ASN A 418 -14.46 -1.23 13.07
N GLY A 419 -15.26 -0.17 13.20
CA GLY A 419 -16.02 0.10 14.42
C GLY A 419 -17.02 -1.01 14.75
N ILE A 420 -17.74 -1.53 13.74
CA ILE A 420 -18.70 -2.64 13.93
C ILE A 420 -17.96 -3.94 14.27
N LEU A 421 -16.93 -4.30 13.49
CA LEU A 421 -16.17 -5.54 13.67
C LEU A 421 -15.43 -5.55 15.02
N GLY A 422 -14.73 -4.46 15.33
CA GLY A 422 -14.03 -4.28 16.60
C GLY A 422 -15.00 -4.27 17.78
N GLY A 423 -16.17 -3.64 17.65
CA GLY A 423 -17.19 -3.65 18.70
C GLY A 423 -17.77 -5.05 18.98
N ILE A 424 -17.98 -5.86 17.94
CA ILE A 424 -18.45 -7.25 18.10
C ILE A 424 -17.34 -8.13 18.69
N ALA A 425 -16.11 -7.98 18.24
CA ALA A 425 -14.97 -8.79 18.67
C ALA A 425 -14.41 -8.38 20.05
N GLY A 426 -14.75 -7.18 20.53
CA GLY A 426 -14.39 -6.68 21.86
C GLY A 426 -15.34 -7.14 22.98
N PHE A 427 -16.38 -7.92 22.66
CA PHE A 427 -17.23 -8.50 23.69
C PHE A 427 -16.44 -9.52 24.52
N ASP A 428 -16.26 -9.22 25.81
CA ASP A 428 -15.46 -9.96 26.80
C ASP A 428 -16.33 -10.58 27.90
N GLY A 429 -17.65 -10.40 27.86
CA GLY A 429 -18.57 -10.98 28.83
C GLY A 429 -19.65 -10.02 29.32
N PHE A 430 -20.25 -10.35 30.47
CA PHE A 430 -21.23 -9.49 31.13
C PHE A 430 -21.11 -9.55 32.65
N SER A 431 -21.25 -8.39 33.29
CA SER A 431 -21.34 -8.26 34.74
C SER A 431 -22.74 -7.79 35.14
N ILE A 432 -23.41 -8.56 35.99
CA ILE A 432 -24.70 -8.21 36.61
C ILE A 432 -24.48 -8.01 38.10
N LYS A 433 -24.18 -6.76 38.47
CA LYS A 433 -23.95 -6.33 39.87
C LYS A 433 -25.11 -6.67 40.82
N ALA A 434 -26.36 -6.72 40.32
CA ALA A 434 -27.53 -7.03 41.13
C ALA A 434 -27.64 -8.51 41.54
N LEU A 435 -26.94 -9.41 40.85
CA LEU A 435 -26.98 -10.86 41.09
C LEU A 435 -25.61 -11.45 41.48
N ASN A 436 -24.57 -10.62 41.66
CA ASN A 436 -23.17 -11.06 41.84
C ASN A 436 -22.70 -12.05 40.76
N ILE A 437 -23.11 -11.82 39.50
CA ILE A 437 -22.66 -12.64 38.37
C ILE A 437 -21.67 -11.80 37.55
N ASP A 438 -20.40 -12.16 37.62
CA ASP A 438 -19.32 -11.62 36.81
C ASP A 438 -18.80 -12.73 35.90
N TRP A 439 -19.24 -12.73 34.65
CA TRP A 439 -18.82 -13.71 33.66
C TRP A 439 -18.01 -13.01 32.58
N HIS A 440 -16.69 -13.23 32.60
CA HIS A 440 -15.74 -12.68 31.63
C HIS A 440 -14.96 -13.81 30.94
N PHE A 441 -14.54 -13.56 29.70
CA PHE A 441 -13.66 -14.39 28.90
C PHE A 441 -12.77 -13.49 28.04
N THR A 442 -11.61 -14.00 27.59
CA THR A 442 -10.71 -13.25 26.71
C THR A 442 -11.41 -12.90 25.40
N SER A 443 -11.54 -11.59 25.12
CA SER A 443 -12.20 -11.11 23.91
C SER A 443 -11.41 -11.51 22.66
N LEU A 444 -12.09 -11.54 21.50
CA LEU A 444 -11.40 -11.82 20.23
C LEU A 444 -10.40 -10.70 19.89
N ASN A 445 -10.69 -9.46 20.27
CA ASN A 445 -9.74 -8.36 20.09
C ASN A 445 -8.46 -8.55 20.90
N GLU A 446 -8.55 -8.99 22.16
CA GLU A 446 -7.35 -9.30 22.96
C GLU A 446 -6.51 -10.41 22.31
N ILE A 447 -7.16 -11.47 21.82
CA ILE A 447 -6.46 -12.54 21.11
C ILE A 447 -5.75 -11.99 19.86
N ILE A 448 -6.42 -11.12 19.10
CA ILE A 448 -5.85 -10.52 17.89
C ILE A 448 -4.67 -9.61 18.24
N ALA A 449 -4.82 -8.71 19.22
CA ALA A 449 -3.79 -7.79 19.67
C ALA A 449 -2.53 -8.51 20.18
N GLN A 450 -2.70 -9.63 20.88
CA GLN A 450 -1.58 -10.38 21.46
C GLN A 450 -0.82 -11.23 20.43
N ASN A 451 -1.49 -11.66 19.35
CA ASN A 451 -0.91 -12.64 18.42
C ASN A 451 -0.59 -12.06 17.05
N THR A 452 -0.99 -10.82 16.76
CA THR A 452 -0.89 -10.24 15.41
C THR A 452 -0.52 -8.76 15.45
N PRO A 453 -0.07 -8.17 14.32
CA PRO A 453 0.25 -6.74 14.24
C PRO A 453 -0.96 -5.79 14.30
N TYR A 454 -2.15 -6.30 14.60
CA TYR A 454 -3.42 -5.58 14.58
C TYR A 454 -3.96 -5.45 16.00
N GLU A 455 -4.49 -4.29 16.38
CA GLU A 455 -5.04 -4.06 17.72
C GLU A 455 -6.41 -4.72 17.94
N ALA A 456 -7.18 -4.95 16.88
CA ALA A 456 -8.54 -5.45 16.95
C ALA A 456 -8.96 -6.11 15.64
N LEU A 457 -10.11 -6.80 15.67
CA LEU A 457 -10.74 -7.30 14.45
C LEU A 457 -11.13 -6.11 13.55
N SER A 458 -10.48 -6.02 12.40
CA SER A 458 -10.67 -4.98 11.40
C SER A 458 -10.80 -5.57 10.01
N LEU A 459 -11.27 -4.76 9.06
CA LEU A 459 -11.28 -5.11 7.65
C LEU A 459 -9.85 -5.39 7.15
N GLU A 460 -8.89 -4.60 7.61
CA GLU A 460 -7.46 -4.76 7.35
C GLU A 460 -6.96 -6.12 7.84
N PHE A 461 -7.29 -6.51 9.07
CA PHE A 461 -6.96 -7.84 9.60
C PHE A 461 -7.53 -8.96 8.71
N ILE A 462 -8.82 -8.87 8.38
CA ILE A 462 -9.51 -9.90 7.59
C ILE A 462 -8.86 -10.03 6.21
N LEU A 463 -8.69 -8.92 5.51
CA LEU A 463 -8.09 -8.90 4.18
C LEU A 463 -6.61 -9.29 4.21
N GLY A 464 -5.89 -8.87 5.24
CA GLY A 464 -4.50 -9.24 5.54
C GLY A 464 -4.32 -10.74 5.55
N TYR A 465 -5.05 -11.44 6.41
CA TYR A 465 -4.93 -12.89 6.54
C TYR A 465 -5.57 -13.68 5.39
N ILE A 466 -6.58 -13.14 4.69
CA ILE A 466 -7.12 -13.76 3.46
C ILE A 466 -6.05 -13.82 2.36
N PHE A 467 -5.29 -12.74 2.17
CA PHE A 467 -4.30 -12.65 1.09
C PHE A 467 -2.88 -13.03 1.51
N ALA A 468 -2.59 -13.16 2.81
CA ALA A 468 -1.28 -13.51 3.32
C ALA A 468 -0.65 -14.78 2.69
N PRO A 469 -1.39 -15.89 2.45
CA PRO A 469 -0.80 -17.06 1.77
C PRO A 469 -0.31 -16.74 0.36
N LEU A 470 -1.03 -15.88 -0.37
CA LEU A 470 -0.61 -15.41 -1.69
C LEU A 470 0.63 -14.52 -1.58
N MET A 471 0.69 -13.64 -0.58
CA MET A 471 1.86 -12.78 -0.34
C MET A 471 3.12 -13.59 -0.07
N TRP A 472 3.01 -14.64 0.75
CA TRP A 472 4.11 -15.55 1.02
C TRP A 472 4.61 -16.26 -0.26
N LEU A 473 3.67 -16.75 -1.09
CA LEU A 473 3.98 -17.42 -2.36
C LEU A 473 4.73 -16.50 -3.33
N ILE A 474 4.38 -15.21 -3.40
CA ILE A 474 5.05 -14.24 -4.28
C ILE A 474 6.38 -13.71 -3.73
N GLY A 475 6.85 -14.24 -2.59
CA GLY A 475 8.19 -13.96 -2.07
C GLY A 475 8.27 -12.90 -0.97
N VAL A 476 7.15 -12.49 -0.36
CA VAL A 476 7.10 -11.60 0.81
C VAL A 476 7.56 -12.36 2.06
N ALA A 477 8.28 -11.69 2.97
CA ALA A 477 8.68 -12.26 4.26
C ALA A 477 7.46 -12.57 5.14
N SER A 478 7.58 -13.53 6.06
CA SER A 478 6.45 -13.94 6.90
C SER A 478 5.99 -12.81 7.83
N GLU A 479 6.90 -11.92 8.23
CA GLU A 479 6.61 -10.77 9.08
C GLU A 479 5.73 -9.73 8.37
N ASP A 480 5.90 -9.56 7.06
CA ASP A 480 5.17 -8.56 6.27
C ASP A 480 3.93 -9.14 5.56
N MET A 481 3.69 -10.45 5.64
CA MET A 481 2.69 -11.10 4.77
C MET A 481 1.26 -10.63 5.02
N ALA A 482 0.90 -10.36 6.29
CA ALA A 482 -0.42 -9.85 6.64
C ALA A 482 -0.58 -8.38 6.18
N LEU A 483 0.45 -7.55 6.41
CA LEU A 483 0.48 -6.14 6.01
C LEU A 483 0.52 -5.96 4.48
N MET A 484 1.14 -6.88 3.75
CA MET A 484 1.07 -6.92 2.29
C MET A 484 -0.30 -7.41 1.81
N GLY A 485 -0.90 -8.36 2.54
CA GLY A 485 -2.23 -8.90 2.24
C GLY A 485 -3.32 -7.83 2.37
N GLN A 486 -3.25 -6.98 3.40
CA GLN A 486 -4.21 -5.89 3.59
C GLN A 486 -4.10 -4.87 2.46
N LEU A 487 -2.89 -4.52 2.02
CA LEU A 487 -2.67 -3.57 0.94
C LEU A 487 -3.30 -4.07 -0.36
N LEU A 488 -3.12 -5.36 -0.66
CA LEU A 488 -3.79 -5.98 -1.80
C LEU A 488 -5.32 -5.98 -1.63
N GLY A 489 -5.82 -6.37 -0.47
CA GLY A 489 -7.25 -6.46 -0.23
C GLY A 489 -7.95 -5.09 -0.29
N ILE A 490 -7.37 -4.07 0.34
CA ILE A 490 -7.89 -2.69 0.34
C ILE A 490 -7.85 -2.11 -1.07
N LYS A 491 -6.78 -2.38 -1.84
CA LYS A 491 -6.72 -2.04 -3.27
C LYS A 491 -7.93 -2.61 -4.01
N LEU A 492 -8.23 -3.89 -3.83
CA LEU A 492 -9.32 -4.57 -4.55
C LEU A 492 -10.70 -4.07 -4.11
N ALA A 493 -10.89 -3.94 -2.79
CA ALA A 493 -12.17 -3.60 -2.17
C ALA A 493 -12.55 -2.13 -2.37
N ALA A 494 -11.57 -1.23 -2.32
CA ALA A 494 -11.77 0.20 -2.45
C ALA A 494 -11.04 0.75 -3.67
N SER A 495 -9.76 1.12 -3.51
CA SER A 495 -8.94 1.64 -4.61
C SER A 495 -7.45 1.59 -4.27
N GLU A 496 -6.62 1.65 -5.31
CA GLU A 496 -5.17 1.81 -5.20
C GLU A 496 -4.76 3.09 -4.48
N PHE A 497 -5.57 4.16 -4.53
CA PHE A 497 -5.30 5.39 -3.78
C PHE A 497 -5.28 5.14 -2.26
N ILE A 498 -6.29 4.42 -1.73
CA ILE A 498 -6.31 4.07 -0.30
C ILE A 498 -5.15 3.14 0.02
N GLY A 499 -4.86 2.19 -0.87
CA GLY A 499 -3.69 1.33 -0.74
C GLY A 499 -2.38 2.12 -0.63
N TYR A 500 -2.18 3.17 -1.44
CA TYR A 500 -0.97 3.99 -1.38
C TYR A 500 -0.89 4.88 -0.14
N ILE A 501 -2.03 5.38 0.35
CA ILE A 501 -2.07 6.12 1.63
C ILE A 501 -1.65 5.18 2.77
N GLN A 502 -2.24 3.98 2.84
CA GLN A 502 -1.82 3.00 3.85
C GLN A 502 -0.36 2.57 3.68
N LEU A 503 0.14 2.42 2.45
CA LEU A 503 1.56 2.13 2.22
C LEU A 503 2.46 3.27 2.71
N ALA A 504 2.04 4.53 2.55
CA ALA A 504 2.79 5.68 3.04
C ALA A 504 2.95 5.66 4.57
N ASP A 505 1.92 5.23 5.29
CA ASP A 505 1.94 5.05 6.75
C ASP A 505 2.77 3.81 7.14
N LEU A 506 2.57 2.67 6.46
CA LEU A 506 3.25 1.40 6.77
C LEU A 506 4.75 1.40 6.44
N LYS A 507 5.23 2.32 5.61
CA LYS A 507 6.67 2.48 5.35
C LYS A 507 7.36 3.38 6.38
N ASP A 508 6.61 4.04 7.26
CA ASP A 508 7.15 4.94 8.28
C ASP A 508 7.43 4.15 9.56
N VAL A 509 8.69 4.12 9.98
CA VAL A 509 9.13 3.46 11.24
C VAL A 509 8.57 4.13 12.49
N ALA A 510 8.05 5.36 12.37
CA ALA A 510 7.35 6.03 13.46
C ALA A 510 5.92 5.48 13.67
N SER A 511 5.38 4.73 12.70
CA SER A 511 4.07 4.09 12.82
C SER A 511 4.13 2.89 13.77
N ALA A 512 3.12 2.73 14.62
CA ALA A 512 3.03 1.61 15.56
C ALA A 512 3.08 0.23 14.86
N THR A 513 2.54 0.16 13.64
CA THR A 513 2.65 -1.00 12.76
C THR A 513 3.31 -0.53 11.47
N HIS A 514 4.47 -1.10 11.14
CA HIS A 514 5.18 -0.82 9.90
C HIS A 514 5.69 -2.10 9.23
N LEU A 515 6.01 -2.00 7.94
CA LEU A 515 6.69 -3.05 7.20
C LEU A 515 8.14 -3.17 7.69
N LYS A 516 8.61 -4.40 7.84
CA LYS A 516 9.93 -4.72 8.35
C LYS A 516 11.01 -4.65 7.27
N TYR A 517 10.67 -4.96 6.01
CA TYR A 517 11.65 -5.05 4.92
C TYR A 517 11.42 -3.99 3.83
N GLU A 518 12.49 -3.31 3.41
CA GLU A 518 12.47 -2.38 2.27
C GLU A 518 11.97 -3.08 0.99
N LYS A 519 12.35 -4.35 0.82
CA LYS A 519 11.86 -5.22 -0.25
C LYS A 519 10.33 -5.20 -0.32
N SER A 520 9.64 -5.32 0.81
CA SER A 520 8.18 -5.35 0.87
C SER A 520 7.57 -4.01 0.47
N ILE A 521 8.18 -2.88 0.87
CA ILE A 521 7.77 -1.53 0.46
C ILE A 521 7.87 -1.37 -1.06
N ILE A 522 8.99 -1.80 -1.66
CA ILE A 522 9.18 -1.75 -3.11
C ILE A 522 8.18 -2.69 -3.79
N MET A 523 8.02 -3.93 -3.32
CA MET A 523 7.03 -4.87 -3.87
C MET A 523 5.60 -4.32 -3.79
N ALA A 524 5.24 -3.66 -2.69
CA ALA A 524 3.95 -3.02 -2.51
C ALA A 524 3.73 -1.91 -3.53
N THR A 525 4.76 -1.12 -3.83
CA THR A 525 4.73 -0.09 -4.88
C THR A 525 4.36 -0.68 -6.25
N TYR A 526 4.93 -1.83 -6.65
CA TYR A 526 4.56 -2.49 -7.90
C TYR A 526 3.18 -3.17 -7.83
N MET A 527 2.85 -3.76 -6.69
CA MET A 527 1.59 -4.45 -6.47
C MET A 527 0.40 -3.48 -6.52
N LEU A 528 0.54 -2.29 -5.92
CA LEU A 528 -0.50 -1.27 -5.89
C LEU A 528 -0.63 -0.53 -7.23
N CYS A 529 0.42 -0.51 -8.05
CA CYS A 529 0.41 0.13 -9.37
C CYS A 529 -0.51 -0.59 -10.37
N GLY A 530 -1.81 -0.29 -10.30
CA GLY A 530 -2.82 -0.67 -11.31
C GLY A 530 -4.24 -0.38 -10.81
N PHE A 531 -5.16 -0.04 -11.73
CA PHE A 531 -6.57 0.25 -11.41
C PHE A 531 -7.45 -0.98 -11.10
N ALA A 532 -6.87 -2.15 -10.83
CA ALA A 532 -7.63 -3.36 -10.56
C ALA A 532 -8.37 -3.27 -9.20
N ASN A 533 -9.64 -2.87 -9.24
CA ASN A 533 -10.57 -2.82 -8.10
C ASN A 533 -12.04 -3.01 -8.58
N PHE A 534 -12.98 -3.24 -7.66
CA PHE A 534 -14.39 -3.48 -8.05
C PHE A 534 -15.04 -2.27 -8.75
N ALA A 535 -14.68 -1.04 -8.37
CA ALA A 535 -15.23 0.17 -9.00
C ALA A 535 -14.80 0.30 -10.47
N SER A 536 -13.57 -0.11 -10.80
CA SER A 536 -13.02 -0.09 -12.16
C SER A 536 -13.81 -0.95 -13.14
N ILE A 537 -14.51 -2.00 -12.69
CA ILE A 537 -15.43 -2.76 -13.54
C ILE A 537 -16.53 -1.84 -14.08
N GLY A 538 -17.15 -1.05 -13.20
CA GLY A 538 -18.19 -0.09 -13.57
C GLY A 538 -17.64 1.01 -14.49
N ILE A 539 -16.45 1.53 -14.17
CA ILE A 539 -15.77 2.56 -14.97
C ILE A 539 -15.50 2.06 -16.40
N GLN A 540 -15.02 0.83 -16.57
CA GLN A 540 -14.75 0.28 -17.91
C GLN A 540 -16.03 -0.04 -18.68
N ILE A 541 -17.06 -0.58 -18.03
CA ILE A 541 -18.35 -0.83 -18.68
C ILE A 541 -18.97 0.48 -19.18
N GLY A 542 -18.92 1.55 -18.37
CA GLY A 542 -19.40 2.87 -18.76
C GLY A 542 -18.55 3.52 -19.85
N GLY A 543 -17.23 3.59 -19.62
CA GLY A 543 -16.27 4.23 -20.52
C GLY A 543 -16.16 3.51 -21.85
N ILE A 544 -15.65 2.27 -21.87
CA ILE A 544 -15.47 1.49 -23.11
C ILE A 544 -16.83 1.23 -23.76
N GLY A 545 -17.86 0.94 -22.98
CA GLY A 545 -19.21 0.70 -23.50
C GLY A 545 -19.89 1.95 -24.08
N SER A 546 -19.40 3.17 -23.80
CA SER A 546 -19.85 4.37 -24.52
C SER A 546 -19.21 4.50 -25.90
N LEU A 547 -17.99 3.96 -26.07
CA LEU A 547 -17.25 3.95 -27.33
C LEU A 547 -17.69 2.82 -28.26
N ALA A 548 -18.08 1.68 -27.67
CA ALA A 548 -18.50 0.46 -28.37
C ALA A 548 -19.78 -0.12 -27.74
N PRO A 549 -20.96 0.43 -28.07
CA PRO A 549 -22.22 0.04 -27.44
C PRO A 549 -22.56 -1.45 -27.57
N GLY A 550 -22.23 -2.11 -28.69
CA GLY A 550 -22.49 -3.53 -28.88
C GLY A 550 -21.62 -4.45 -28.01
N GLN A 551 -20.52 -3.93 -27.46
CA GLN A 551 -19.63 -4.68 -26.56
C GLN A 551 -20.05 -4.59 -25.09
N ARG A 552 -21.02 -3.75 -24.70
CA ARG A 552 -21.44 -3.56 -23.29
C ARG A 552 -21.73 -4.87 -22.55
N THR A 553 -22.47 -5.78 -23.19
CA THR A 553 -22.79 -7.09 -22.62
C THR A 553 -21.54 -7.93 -22.39
N GLN A 554 -20.56 -7.85 -23.30
CA GLN A 554 -19.31 -8.60 -23.20
C GLN A 554 -18.40 -8.02 -22.11
N LEU A 555 -18.30 -6.69 -22.01
CA LEU A 555 -17.58 -5.98 -20.94
C LEU A 555 -18.11 -6.39 -19.56
N SER A 556 -19.45 -6.39 -19.39
CA SER A 556 -20.08 -6.80 -18.14
C SER A 556 -19.75 -8.25 -17.77
N LYS A 557 -19.82 -9.19 -18.71
CA LYS A 557 -19.48 -10.61 -18.49
C LYS A 557 -18.00 -10.81 -18.12
N PHE A 558 -17.11 -9.96 -18.62
CA PHE A 558 -15.69 -10.04 -18.37
C PHE A 558 -15.21 -9.26 -17.16
N GLY A 559 -16.03 -8.38 -16.55
CA GLY A 559 -15.62 -7.54 -15.43
C GLY A 559 -14.81 -8.25 -14.35
N MET A 560 -15.30 -9.37 -13.82
CA MET A 560 -14.59 -10.13 -12.78
C MET A 560 -13.28 -10.78 -13.28
N LYS A 561 -13.30 -11.30 -14.52
CA LYS A 561 -12.13 -11.91 -15.13
C LYS A 561 -11.06 -10.86 -15.44
N ALA A 562 -11.47 -9.66 -15.84
CA ALA A 562 -10.59 -8.52 -16.06
C ALA A 562 -9.97 -8.03 -14.75
N LEU A 563 -10.76 -7.96 -13.67
CA LEU A 563 -10.27 -7.62 -12.33
C LEU A 563 -9.18 -8.59 -11.87
N ILE A 564 -9.47 -9.90 -11.89
CA ILE A 564 -8.48 -10.94 -11.55
C ILE A 564 -7.24 -10.80 -12.45
N GLY A 565 -7.44 -10.58 -13.75
CA GLY A 565 -6.36 -10.45 -14.71
C GLY A 565 -5.44 -9.26 -14.43
N GLY A 566 -6.01 -8.09 -14.15
CA GLY A 566 -5.26 -6.88 -13.81
C GLY A 566 -4.48 -7.05 -12.51
N THR A 567 -5.10 -7.66 -11.51
CA THR A 567 -4.45 -7.96 -10.23
C THR A 567 -3.25 -8.88 -10.40
N LEU A 568 -3.43 -10.01 -11.10
CA LEU A 568 -2.33 -10.96 -11.36
C LEU A 568 -1.20 -10.32 -12.16
N ALA A 569 -1.50 -9.43 -13.12
CA ALA A 569 -0.48 -8.71 -13.87
C ALA A 569 0.38 -7.81 -12.97
N SER A 570 -0.23 -7.05 -12.05
CA SER A 570 0.50 -6.25 -11.06
C SER A 570 1.31 -7.10 -10.08
N LEU A 571 0.77 -8.25 -9.63
CA LEU A 571 1.46 -9.19 -8.75
C LEU A 571 2.65 -9.86 -9.44
N ILE A 572 2.57 -10.16 -10.74
CA ILE A 572 3.71 -10.65 -11.52
C ILE A 572 4.84 -9.61 -11.51
N SER A 573 4.51 -8.33 -11.76
CA SER A 573 5.51 -7.25 -11.72
C SER A 573 6.18 -7.14 -10.35
N ALA A 574 5.39 -7.19 -9.27
CA ALA A 574 5.90 -7.15 -7.90
C ALA A 574 6.78 -8.36 -7.57
N THR A 575 6.39 -9.56 -8.01
CA THR A 575 7.17 -10.81 -7.80
C THR A 575 8.52 -10.73 -8.50
N ILE A 576 8.55 -10.24 -9.75
CA ILE A 576 9.78 -10.07 -10.51
C ILE A 576 10.69 -9.02 -9.85
N ALA A 577 10.14 -7.89 -9.41
CA ALA A 577 10.90 -6.87 -8.70
C ALA A 577 11.50 -7.44 -7.39
N GLY A 578 10.66 -8.09 -6.57
CA GLY A 578 11.07 -8.73 -5.32
C GLY A 578 12.17 -9.78 -5.51
N MET A 579 12.09 -10.58 -6.57
CA MET A 579 13.11 -11.57 -6.92
C MET A 579 14.48 -10.93 -7.19
N ILE A 580 14.51 -9.76 -7.83
CA ILE A 580 15.74 -9.07 -8.26
C ILE A 580 16.39 -8.27 -7.13
N ILE A 581 15.57 -7.65 -6.26
CA ILE A 581 16.06 -6.79 -5.17
C ILE A 581 16.42 -7.58 -3.90
N GLY A 582 15.99 -8.84 -3.79
CA GLY A 582 16.42 -9.76 -2.73
C GLY A 582 15.33 -10.08 -1.74
#